data_AF-A0A381PTC0-F1
#
_entry.id   AF-A0A381PTC0-F1
#
_cell.length_a   1.000
_cell.length_b   1.000
_cell.length_c   1.000
_cell.angle_alpha   90.00
_cell.angle_beta   90.00
_cell.angle_gamma   90.00
#
_symmetry.space_group_name_H-M   'P 1'
#
loop_
_entity.id
_entity.type
_entity.pdbx_description
1 polymer ?
#
loop_
_entity_poly.entity_id
_entity_poly.type
_entity_poly.pdbx_seq_one_letter_code
_entity_poly.pdbx_strand_id
1 'polypeptide(L)'
;MNKLDFQAHQYFENMKNLKVSAHLLINRDGVLFQFVPFHNRAWHAGESSFRGKKCCNDFSIGIELEGTDHEQYTDEQYSCLGKILQSLFNEYPFLSPRKIAGHCDVSPLRKTDPGPAFNWFHLYTLLGK
;
A
#
# COMPACT_ATOMS: atom_id res chain seq x y z
N MET A 1 -20.37 2.40 -3.18
CA MET A 1 -19.30 2.98 -2.34
C MET A 1 -19.16 2.08 -1.12
N ASN A 2 -17.98 1.48 -0.90
CA ASN A 2 -17.76 0.59 0.23
C ASN A 2 -17.93 1.36 1.54
N LYS A 3 -18.68 0.80 2.49
CA LYS A 3 -18.91 1.38 3.81
C LYS A 3 -18.54 0.34 4.85
N LEU A 4 -17.72 0.73 5.81
CA LEU A 4 -17.42 -0.11 6.96
C LEU A 4 -18.65 -0.18 7.85
N ASP A 5 -19.08 -1.39 8.19
CA ASP A 5 -20.06 -1.57 9.25
C ASP A 5 -19.38 -1.39 10.60
N PHE A 6 -19.59 -0.23 11.21
CA PHE A 6 -18.95 0.10 12.48
C PHE A 6 -19.46 -0.73 13.67
N GLN A 7 -20.57 -1.45 13.51
CA GLN A 7 -21.11 -2.33 14.55
C GLN A 7 -20.56 -3.75 14.45
N ALA A 8 -19.92 -4.11 13.33
CA ALA A 8 -19.42 -5.47 13.11
C ALA A 8 -18.26 -5.86 14.05
N HIS A 9 -17.50 -4.89 14.58
CA HIS A 9 -16.43 -5.15 15.54
C HIS A 9 -16.07 -3.88 16.34
N GLN A 10 -15.73 -4.03 17.63
CA GLN A 10 -15.36 -2.90 18.52
C GLN A 10 -14.22 -2.04 17.96
N TYR A 11 -13.27 -2.66 17.25
CA TYR A 11 -12.18 -1.94 16.58
C TYR A 11 -12.68 -0.93 15.54
N PHE A 12 -13.78 -1.23 14.85
CA PHE A 12 -14.33 -0.38 13.80
C PHE A 12 -14.96 0.90 14.37
N GLU A 13 -15.44 0.88 15.61
CA GLU A 13 -15.98 2.08 16.25
C GLU A 13 -14.97 3.23 16.31
N ASN A 14 -13.70 2.90 16.58
CA ASN A 14 -12.61 3.86 16.64
C ASN A 14 -12.26 4.46 15.25
N MET A 15 -12.78 3.88 14.17
CA MET A 15 -12.54 4.33 12.80
C MET A 15 -13.68 5.18 12.22
N LYS A 16 -14.76 5.43 12.97
CA LYS A 16 -15.94 6.20 12.51
C LYS A 16 -15.61 7.57 11.91
N ASN A 17 -14.57 8.23 12.41
CA ASN A 17 -14.17 9.58 11.97
C ASN A 17 -12.99 9.59 10.99
N LEU A 18 -12.44 8.42 10.66
CA LEU A 18 -11.32 8.33 9.72
C LEU A 18 -11.83 8.35 8.28
N LYS A 19 -11.23 9.22 7.47
CA LYS A 19 -11.40 9.22 6.01
C LYS A 19 -10.13 8.68 5.39
N VAL A 20 -10.11 7.38 5.14
CA VAL A 20 -8.97 6.67 4.56
C VAL A 20 -9.39 5.93 3.31
N SER A 21 -8.44 5.79 2.39
CA SER A 21 -8.60 5.00 1.17
C SER A 21 -7.23 4.63 0.62
N ALA A 22 -7.17 3.53 -0.11
CA ALA A 22 -6.01 3.17 -0.94
C ALA A 22 -6.44 3.12 -2.41
N HIS A 23 -5.48 3.08 -3.32
CA HIS A 23 -5.80 2.83 -4.73
C HIS A 23 -6.16 1.37 -4.92
N LEU A 24 -5.33 0.49 -4.37
CA LEU A 24 -5.44 -0.96 -4.53
C LEU A 24 -5.39 -1.68 -3.18
N LEU A 25 -6.06 -2.83 -3.11
CA LEU A 25 -5.86 -3.87 -2.09
C LEU A 25 -5.62 -5.21 -2.79
N ILE A 26 -4.64 -5.96 -2.32
CA ILE A 26 -4.38 -7.34 -2.73
C ILE A 26 -4.69 -8.26 -1.55
N ASN A 27 -5.71 -9.10 -1.67
CA ASN A 27 -6.07 -10.04 -0.62
C ASN A 27 -5.06 -11.21 -0.51
N ARG A 28 -5.22 -12.10 0.47
CA ARG A 28 -4.30 -13.25 0.68
C ARG A 28 -4.21 -14.20 -0.52
N ASP A 29 -5.27 -14.32 -1.32
CA ASP A 29 -5.32 -15.16 -2.52
C ASP A 29 -4.76 -14.44 -3.78
N GLY A 30 -4.19 -13.23 -3.62
CA GLY A 30 -3.68 -12.41 -4.72
C GLY A 30 -4.75 -11.69 -5.54
N VAL A 31 -6.02 -11.72 -5.11
CA VAL A 31 -7.13 -11.01 -5.76
C VAL A 31 -6.96 -9.52 -5.58
N LEU A 32 -7.00 -8.80 -6.70
CA LEU A 32 -6.83 -7.36 -6.77
C LEU A 32 -8.18 -6.65 -6.71
N PHE A 33 -8.29 -5.69 -5.80
CA PHE A 33 -9.40 -4.74 -5.70
C PHE A 33 -8.88 -3.33 -5.96
N GLN A 34 -9.61 -2.54 -6.75
CA GLN A 34 -9.32 -1.12 -6.95
C GLN A 34 -10.44 -0.25 -6.38
N PHE A 35 -10.07 0.72 -5.54
CA PHE A 35 -11.02 1.64 -4.90
C PHE A 35 -10.89 3.08 -5.40
N VAL A 36 -9.68 3.51 -5.78
CA VAL A 36 -9.41 4.86 -6.27
C VAL A 36 -8.63 4.78 -7.58
N PRO A 37 -9.04 5.49 -8.66
CA PRO A 37 -8.26 5.60 -9.89
C PRO A 37 -6.88 6.23 -9.63
N PHE A 38 -5.82 5.78 -10.30
CA PHE A 38 -4.44 6.25 -10.05
C PHE A 38 -4.20 7.75 -10.31
N HIS A 39 -5.04 8.39 -11.12
CA HIS A 39 -4.97 9.83 -11.36
C HIS A 39 -5.69 10.66 -10.28
N ASN A 40 -6.39 10.00 -9.35
CA ASN A 40 -7.04 10.63 -8.22
C ASN A 40 -6.24 10.39 -6.94
N ARG A 41 -6.38 11.31 -5.98
CA ARG A 41 -5.74 11.22 -4.68
C ARG A 41 -6.47 10.26 -3.76
N ALA A 42 -5.82 9.17 -3.36
CA ALA A 42 -6.23 8.34 -2.22
C ALA A 42 -5.70 8.89 -0.88
N TRP A 43 -6.23 8.41 0.24
CA TRP A 43 -5.88 8.85 1.59
C TRP A 43 -5.27 7.70 2.42
N HIS A 44 -4.07 7.26 2.04
CA HIS A 44 -3.41 6.08 2.65
C HIS A 44 -2.21 6.47 3.53
N ALA A 45 -1.41 7.45 3.11
CA ALA A 45 -0.12 7.76 3.75
C ALA A 45 -0.21 8.68 4.98
N GLY A 46 -1.35 9.33 5.22
CA GLY A 46 -1.51 10.31 6.31
C GLY A 46 -0.40 11.38 6.35
N GLU A 47 -0.03 11.81 7.57
CA GLU A 47 1.15 12.65 7.77
C GLU A 47 2.42 11.86 7.42
N SER A 48 3.12 12.31 6.38
CA SER A 48 4.22 11.55 5.75
C SER A 48 5.17 12.45 4.97
N SER A 49 6.40 11.98 4.77
CA SER A 49 7.44 12.64 3.95
C SER A 49 8.31 11.61 3.23
N PHE A 50 8.46 11.75 1.92
CA PHE A 50 9.37 10.93 1.11
C PHE A 50 10.47 11.82 0.54
N ARG A 51 11.73 11.53 0.91
CA ARG A 51 12.92 12.31 0.47
C ARG A 51 12.77 13.82 0.67
N GLY A 52 12.21 14.23 1.81
CA GLY A 52 11.98 15.62 2.17
C GLY A 52 10.69 16.23 1.62
N LYS A 53 9.99 15.57 0.69
CA LYS A 53 8.70 16.02 0.18
C LYS A 53 7.57 15.51 1.07
N LYS A 54 6.89 16.43 1.75
CA LYS A 54 5.74 16.15 2.64
C LYS A 54 4.47 15.81 1.84
N CYS A 55 3.47 15.26 2.53
CA CYS A 55 2.14 14.95 2.00
C CYS A 55 2.18 13.88 0.90
N CYS A 56 2.64 12.66 1.23
CA CYS A 56 2.84 11.61 0.22
C CYS A 56 1.58 11.24 -0.57
N ASN A 57 0.38 11.39 0.01
CA ASN A 57 -0.89 11.19 -0.71
C ASN A 57 -0.98 12.02 -2.01
N ASP A 58 -0.28 13.16 -2.11
CA ASP A 58 -0.37 14.06 -3.27
C ASP A 58 0.44 13.56 -4.48
N PHE A 59 1.33 12.59 -4.30
CA PHE A 59 2.26 12.14 -5.35
C PHE A 59 2.60 10.64 -5.29
N SER A 60 1.79 9.83 -4.59
CA SER A 60 2.02 8.39 -4.47
C SER A 60 0.77 7.57 -4.76
N ILE A 61 1.01 6.31 -5.09
CA ILE A 61 -0.04 5.29 -5.28
C ILE A 61 0.04 4.33 -4.09
N GLY A 62 -0.93 4.40 -3.18
CA GLY A 62 -1.11 3.42 -2.10
C GLY A 62 -1.63 2.07 -2.58
N ILE A 63 -0.87 1.02 -2.30
CA ILE A 63 -1.21 -0.39 -2.55
C ILE A 63 -1.17 -1.11 -1.20
N GLU A 64 -2.31 -1.64 -0.76
CA GLU A 64 -2.42 -2.40 0.47
C GLU A 64 -2.30 -3.90 0.19
N LEU A 65 -1.61 -4.63 1.04
CA LEU A 65 -1.62 -6.10 1.04
C LEU A 65 -2.33 -6.55 2.32
N GLU A 66 -3.32 -7.42 2.18
CA GLU A 66 -3.97 -8.04 3.33
C GLU A 66 -2.96 -8.86 4.13
N GLY A 67 -2.80 -8.55 5.41
CA GLY A 67 -1.82 -9.21 6.26
C GLY A 67 -1.53 -8.40 7.51
N THR A 68 -0.45 -8.78 8.18
CA THR A 68 0.05 -8.13 9.40
C THR A 68 1.57 -7.97 9.32
N ASP A 69 2.14 -7.15 10.21
CA ASP A 69 3.58 -6.91 10.25
C ASP A 69 4.43 -8.16 10.53
N HIS A 70 3.83 -9.24 11.04
CA HIS A 70 4.52 -10.43 11.51
C HIS A 70 4.13 -11.71 10.78
N GLU A 71 3.08 -11.68 9.96
CA GLU A 71 2.67 -12.82 9.14
C GLU A 71 3.24 -12.68 7.74
N GLN A 72 3.88 -13.74 7.23
CA GLN A 72 4.44 -13.75 5.89
C GLN A 72 3.36 -13.47 4.83
N TYR A 73 3.66 -12.60 3.87
CA TYR A 73 2.81 -12.39 2.70
C TYR A 73 2.90 -13.57 1.74
N THR A 74 1.81 -13.88 1.05
CA THR A 74 1.72 -15.06 0.17
C THR A 74 2.43 -14.85 -1.16
N ASP A 75 2.79 -15.94 -1.84
CA ASP A 75 3.39 -15.88 -3.17
C ASP A 75 2.42 -15.26 -4.19
N GLU A 76 1.11 -15.49 -4.03
CA GLU A 76 0.05 -14.90 -4.83
C GLU A 76 0.04 -13.37 -4.69
N GLN A 77 0.21 -12.85 -3.47
CA GLN A 77 0.32 -11.42 -3.22
C GLN A 77 1.55 -10.81 -3.89
N TYR A 78 2.72 -11.44 -3.75
CA TYR A 78 3.95 -10.96 -4.39
C TYR A 78 3.88 -11.00 -5.92
N SER A 79 3.32 -12.07 -6.48
CA SER A 79 3.12 -12.21 -7.92
C SER A 79 2.19 -11.11 -8.46
N CYS A 80 1.08 -10.85 -7.76
CA CYS A 80 0.14 -9.77 -8.10
C CYS A 80 0.81 -8.40 -8.00
N LEU A 81 1.48 -8.10 -6.88
CA LEU A 81 2.20 -6.85 -6.64
C LEU A 81 3.27 -6.59 -7.71
N GLY A 82 4.06 -7.61 -8.06
CA GLY A 82 5.09 -7.52 -9.10
C GLY A 82 4.52 -7.11 -10.46
N LYS A 83 3.41 -7.73 -10.88
CA LYS A 83 2.71 -7.39 -12.14
C LYS A 83 2.16 -5.96 -12.14
N ILE A 84 1.58 -5.54 -11.01
CA ILE A 84 1.07 -4.18 -10.84
C ILE A 84 2.21 -3.17 -10.94
N LEU A 85 3.30 -3.37 -10.22
CA LEU A 85 4.44 -2.45 -10.24
C LEU A 85 5.08 -2.35 -11.63
N GLN A 86 5.24 -3.47 -12.34
CA GLN A 86 5.72 -3.45 -13.72
C GLN A 86 4.79 -2.63 -14.63
N SER A 87 3.47 -2.82 -14.50
CA SER A 87 2.48 -2.05 -15.26
C SER A 87 2.54 -0.56 -14.94
N LEU A 88 2.67 -0.20 -13.66
CA LEU A 88 2.80 1.19 -13.21
C LEU A 88 4.10 1.83 -13.71
N PHE A 89 5.22 1.10 -13.75
CA PHE A 89 6.48 1.62 -14.29
C PHE A 89 6.41 1.86 -15.79
N ASN A 90 5.67 1.02 -16.52
CA ASN A 90 5.47 1.20 -17.96
C ASN A 90 4.56 2.41 -18.27
N GLU A 91 3.48 2.58 -17.51
CA GLU A 91 2.51 3.67 -17.73
C GLU A 91 2.96 5.03 -17.18
N TYR A 92 3.70 5.03 -16.07
CA TYR A 92 4.16 6.24 -15.38
C TYR A 92 5.69 6.28 -15.35
N PRO A 93 6.36 6.84 -16.37
CA PRO A 93 7.83 6.81 -16.50
C PRO A 93 8.60 7.48 -15.34
N PHE A 94 7.93 8.29 -14.53
CA PHE A 94 8.52 8.90 -13.34
C PHE A 94 8.55 7.94 -12.14
N LEU A 95 7.85 6.81 -12.17
CA LEU A 95 7.96 5.75 -11.17
C LEU A 95 9.13 4.83 -11.49
N SER A 96 9.72 4.22 -10.46
CA SER A 96 10.81 3.26 -10.61
C SER A 96 10.96 2.42 -9.34
N PRO A 97 11.67 1.29 -9.37
CA PRO A 97 11.96 0.50 -8.18
C PRO A 97 12.61 1.29 -7.04
N ARG A 98 13.40 2.33 -7.36
CA ARG A 98 14.03 3.22 -6.36
C ARG A 98 13.06 4.16 -5.65
N LYS A 99 11.78 4.17 -6.04
CA LYS A 99 10.73 5.02 -5.47
C LYS A 99 9.67 4.20 -4.74
N ILE A 100 9.87 2.88 -4.59
CA ILE A 100 9.05 2.05 -3.72
C ILE A 100 9.50 2.32 -2.28
N ALA A 101 8.53 2.49 -1.37
CA ALA A 101 8.75 2.72 0.04
C ALA A 101 7.62 2.07 0.84
N GLY A 102 7.94 1.54 2.01
CA GLY A 102 6.94 1.16 3.01
C GLY A 102 6.32 2.39 3.66
N HIS A 103 5.18 2.22 4.31
CA HIS A 103 4.56 3.29 5.06
C HIS A 103 5.43 3.71 6.26
N CYS A 104 6.12 2.74 6.87
CA CYS A 104 7.14 2.96 7.89
C CYS A 104 8.27 3.87 7.44
N ASP A 105 8.64 3.85 6.16
CA ASP A 105 9.75 4.65 5.62
C ASP A 105 9.35 6.12 5.43
N VAL A 106 8.07 6.37 5.09
CA VAL A 106 7.55 7.73 4.86
C VAL A 106 6.91 8.34 6.11
N SER A 107 6.64 7.53 7.14
CA SER A 107 6.05 7.97 8.40
C SER A 107 6.64 7.21 9.60
N PRO A 108 7.96 7.35 9.84
CA PRO A 108 8.65 6.61 10.90
C PRO A 108 8.07 6.96 12.27
N LEU A 109 8.11 6.01 13.20
CA LEU A 109 7.55 6.08 14.55
C LEU A 109 6.01 6.14 14.64
N ARG A 110 5.30 6.53 13.56
CA ARG A 110 3.83 6.52 13.50
C ARG A 110 3.29 5.23 12.90
N LYS A 111 3.98 4.68 11.91
CA LYS A 111 3.53 3.52 11.12
C LYS A 111 4.64 2.48 11.03
N THR A 112 4.23 1.22 11.02
CA THR A 112 5.10 0.04 11.04
C THR A 112 4.93 -0.82 9.78
N ASP A 113 3.80 -0.69 9.08
CA ASP A 113 3.50 -1.37 7.84
C ASP A 113 4.46 -0.99 6.69
N PRO A 114 4.85 -1.93 5.82
CA PRO A 114 4.33 -3.31 5.70
C PRO A 114 4.97 -4.32 6.69
N GLY A 115 5.81 -3.84 7.61
CA GLY A 115 6.40 -4.63 8.68
C GLY A 115 7.56 -5.54 8.25
N PRO A 116 8.24 -6.17 9.23
CA PRO A 116 9.36 -7.07 8.98
C PRO A 116 8.99 -8.33 8.19
N ALA A 117 7.71 -8.73 8.17
CA ALA A 117 7.26 -9.86 7.36
C ALA A 117 7.28 -9.57 5.84
N PHE A 118 7.34 -8.30 5.43
CA PHE A 118 7.46 -7.94 4.02
C PHE A 118 8.89 -8.18 3.51
N ASN A 119 9.05 -9.23 2.72
CA ASN A 119 10.29 -9.60 2.06
C ASN A 119 10.60 -8.69 0.85
N TRP A 120 11.28 -7.58 1.12
CA TRP A 120 11.78 -6.65 0.10
C TRP A 120 12.68 -7.33 -0.93
N PHE A 121 13.55 -8.25 -0.51
CA PHE A 121 14.47 -8.96 -1.41
C PHE A 121 13.72 -9.81 -2.44
N HIS A 122 12.68 -10.53 -2.00
CA HIS A 122 11.83 -11.31 -2.89
C HIS A 122 11.12 -10.41 -3.91
N LEU A 123 10.56 -9.27 -3.47
CA LEU A 123 9.95 -8.30 -4.38
C LEU A 123 10.96 -7.80 -5.44
N TYR A 124 12.17 -7.38 -5.03
CA TYR A 124 13.15 -6.87 -5.98
C TYR A 124 13.64 -7.94 -6.96
N THR A 125 13.76 -9.19 -6.51
CA THR A 125 14.04 -10.35 -7.38
C THR A 125 12.97 -10.50 -8.46
N LEU A 126 11.68 -10.40 -8.12
CA LEU A 126 10.57 -10.44 -9.09
C LEU A 126 10.58 -9.28 -10.08
N LEU A 127 11.11 -8.12 -9.69
CA LEU A 127 11.27 -6.94 -10.56
C LEU A 127 12.53 -7.00 -11.43
N GLY A 128 13.34 -8.06 -11.32
CA GLY A 128 14.61 -8.20 -12.01
C GLY A 128 15.62 -7.13 -11.59
N LYS A 129 15.67 -6.82 -10.30
CA LYS A 129 16.54 -5.78 -9.71
C LYS A 129 17.41 -6.32 -8.59
#